data_AF-A0A2P5KXV4-F1
#
_entry.id   AF-A0A2P5KXV4-F1
#
_cell.length_a   1.000
_cell.length_b   1.000
_cell.length_c   1.000
_cell.angle_alpha   90.00
_cell.angle_beta   90.00
_cell.angle_gamma   90.00
#
_symmetry.space_group_name_H-M   'P 1'
#
loop_
_entity.id
_entity.type
_entity.pdbx_description
1 polymer ?
#
loop_
_entity_poly.entity_id
_entity_poly.type
_entity_poly.pdbx_seq_one_letter_code
_entity_poly.pdbx_strand_id
1 'polypeptide(L)'
;MWRGRTKFKSMCVGLMLAGLSAAVGLVAAPAMAQDIKQIKLSDQQVQGFISSQKDLATIAGKLQSASDKPGPALQGELEDIAKKHGFASFAELDDVAANISIVMAGLDPQTGSFIDPLQALKKELDDVKADASIPDADKKQLIAELEDAIKTTPPLEHKENIEVVKKHREAIEKAMQ
;
A
#
# COMPACT_ATOMS: atom_id res chain seq x y z
N MET A 1 -27.18 17.75 54.94
CA MET A 1 -28.03 18.52 54.01
C MET A 1 -27.43 18.41 52.61
N TRP A 2 -28.30 18.08 51.67
CA TRP A 2 -28.03 17.59 50.32
C TRP A 2 -28.30 18.71 49.31
N ARG A 3 -27.44 18.86 48.30
CA ARG A 3 -27.63 19.55 46.99
C ARG A 3 -26.25 19.51 46.29
N GLY A 4 -26.01 19.05 45.08
CA GLY A 4 -26.77 18.37 44.03
C GLY A 4 -25.73 18.23 42.91
N ARG A 5 -25.30 17.00 42.61
CA ARG A 5 -24.18 16.71 41.69
C ARG A 5 -24.77 16.29 40.34
N THR A 6 -24.95 17.23 39.42
CA THR A 6 -25.21 16.92 38.01
C THR A 6 -23.90 16.52 37.34
N LYS A 7 -23.93 15.33 36.73
CA LYS A 7 -22.83 14.72 35.98
C LYS A 7 -22.65 15.47 34.66
N PHE A 8 -21.44 15.89 34.34
CA PHE A 8 -20.98 16.03 32.96
C PHE A 8 -19.61 15.37 32.86
N LYS A 9 -19.58 14.18 32.25
CA LYS A 9 -18.35 13.47 31.92
C LYS A 9 -17.93 14.03 30.54
N SER A 10 -17.29 15.19 30.53
CA SER A 10 -16.57 15.65 29.34
C SER A 10 -15.36 14.75 29.15
N MET A 11 -15.47 13.84 28.19
CA MET A 11 -14.34 13.11 27.64
C MET A 11 -13.58 14.10 26.74
N CYS A 12 -12.65 14.85 27.33
CA CYS A 12 -11.63 15.55 26.58
C CYS A 12 -10.71 14.49 25.96
N VAL A 13 -10.93 14.16 24.69
CA VAL A 13 -9.85 13.59 23.86
C VAL A 13 -8.89 14.75 23.61
N GLY A 14 -7.91 14.86 24.51
CA GLY A 14 -6.83 15.80 24.39
C GLY A 14 -5.94 15.40 23.22
N LEU A 15 -5.93 16.25 22.20
CA LEU A 15 -4.86 16.38 21.21
C LEU A 15 -3.53 16.57 21.98
N MET A 16 -2.70 15.53 22.08
CA MET A 16 -1.30 15.66 22.51
C MET A 16 -0.41 15.72 21.28
N LEU A 17 0.10 16.92 21.00
CA LEU A 17 1.30 17.13 20.21
C LEU A 17 2.46 17.49 21.14
N ALA A 18 3.61 16.88 20.84
CA ALA A 18 4.99 17.16 21.28
C ALA A 18 5.58 16.24 22.37
N GLY A 19 6.37 15.27 21.90
CA GLY A 19 7.31 14.47 22.68
C GLY A 19 8.24 13.67 21.76
N LEU A 20 9.40 14.24 21.45
CA LEU A 20 10.48 13.66 20.65
C LEU A 20 10.95 12.30 21.24
N SER A 21 10.88 11.21 20.48
CA SER A 21 11.69 10.00 20.66
C SER A 21 11.69 9.16 19.39
N ALA A 22 12.88 8.73 18.99
CA ALA A 22 13.19 8.06 17.74
C ALA A 22 12.33 6.81 17.48
N ALA A 23 11.62 6.80 16.36
CA ALA A 23 11.16 5.60 15.69
C ALA A 23 11.34 5.83 14.19
N VAL A 24 12.00 4.87 13.56
CA VAL A 24 12.31 4.77 12.13
C VAL A 24 11.18 5.35 11.28
N GLY A 25 11.49 6.42 10.55
CA GLY A 25 10.58 7.00 9.59
C GLY A 25 10.34 6.01 8.47
N LEU A 26 9.24 5.25 8.55
CA LEU A 26 8.54 4.84 7.35
C LEU A 26 7.87 6.12 6.85
N VAL A 27 8.64 6.91 6.09
CA VAL A 27 8.05 7.95 5.26
C VAL A 27 7.21 7.18 4.26
N ALA A 28 5.90 7.13 4.48
CA ALA A 28 4.98 6.86 3.39
C ALA A 28 5.15 8.04 2.44
N ALA A 29 6.13 7.92 1.53
CA ALA A 29 6.19 8.79 0.38
C ALA A 29 4.82 8.72 -0.29
N PRO A 30 4.27 9.84 -0.78
CA PRO A 30 3.20 9.72 -1.74
C PRO A 30 3.78 8.85 -2.85
N ALA A 31 3.28 7.63 -2.98
CA ALA A 31 3.45 6.89 -4.21
C ALA A 31 2.84 7.83 -5.25
N MET A 32 3.70 8.62 -5.91
CA MET A 32 3.29 9.35 -7.09
C MET A 32 2.56 8.32 -7.92
N ALA A 33 1.36 8.65 -8.37
CA ALA A 33 0.61 7.83 -9.30
C ALA A 33 1.45 7.68 -10.57
N GLN A 34 2.45 6.82 -10.51
CA GLN A 34 3.00 6.15 -11.67
C GLN A 34 1.79 5.42 -12.23
N ASP A 35 1.51 5.60 -13.51
CA ASP A 35 0.57 4.76 -14.22
C ASP A 35 1.11 3.32 -14.15
N ILE A 36 0.85 2.64 -13.04
CA ILE A 36 1.23 1.26 -12.83
C ILE A 36 0.38 0.48 -13.81
N LYS A 37 1.04 -0.13 -14.78
CA LYS A 37 0.40 -1.06 -15.70
C LYS A 37 -0.14 -2.25 -14.89
N GLN A 38 -1.46 -2.30 -14.73
CA GLN A 38 -2.08 -3.43 -14.06
C GLN A 38 -2.11 -4.63 -15.01
N ILE A 39 -1.53 -5.75 -14.57
CA ILE A 39 -1.51 -7.01 -15.31
C ILE A 39 -2.18 -8.11 -14.51
N LYS A 40 -2.81 -9.05 -15.21
CA LYS A 40 -3.28 -10.28 -14.60
C LYS A 40 -2.08 -11.10 -14.15
N LEU A 41 -2.06 -11.48 -12.89
CA LEU A 41 -1.03 -12.31 -12.30
C LEU A 41 -1.35 -13.80 -12.47
N SER A 42 -0.31 -14.57 -12.74
CA SER A 42 -0.34 -16.03 -12.65
C SER A 42 0.37 -16.53 -11.39
N ASP A 43 0.03 -17.74 -10.95
CA ASP A 43 0.77 -18.43 -9.87
C ASP A 43 2.27 -18.49 -10.14
N GLN A 44 2.67 -18.78 -11.39
CA GLN A 44 4.07 -18.91 -11.77
C GLN A 44 4.83 -17.58 -11.65
N GLN A 45 4.21 -16.47 -12.06
CA GLN A 45 4.81 -15.13 -11.91
C GLN A 45 5.02 -14.78 -10.44
N VAL A 46 4.05 -15.06 -9.57
CA VAL A 46 4.19 -14.80 -8.13
C VAL A 46 5.30 -15.67 -7.51
N GLN A 47 5.38 -16.95 -7.89
CA GLN A 47 6.47 -17.83 -7.44
C GLN A 47 7.85 -17.39 -7.95
N GLY A 48 7.93 -16.94 -9.21
CA GLY A 48 9.14 -16.37 -9.79
C GLY A 48 9.58 -15.13 -9.02
N PHE A 49 8.64 -14.23 -8.69
CA PHE A 49 8.91 -13.04 -7.89
C PHE A 49 9.51 -13.41 -6.53
N ILE A 50 8.84 -14.29 -5.78
CA ILE A 50 9.30 -14.78 -4.46
C ILE A 50 10.72 -15.35 -4.55
N SER A 51 10.99 -16.18 -5.57
CA SER A 51 12.29 -16.83 -5.75
C SER A 51 13.39 -15.83 -6.15
N SER A 52 13.03 -14.75 -6.83
CA SER A 52 13.97 -13.71 -7.27
C SER A 52 14.50 -12.84 -6.13
N GLN A 53 13.75 -12.71 -5.03
CA GLN A 53 14.07 -11.80 -3.93
C GLN A 53 15.47 -12.02 -3.34
N LYS A 54 15.90 -13.29 -3.23
CA LYS A 54 17.24 -13.61 -2.70
C LYS A 54 18.34 -13.08 -3.63
N ASP A 55 18.20 -13.24 -4.93
CA ASP A 55 19.21 -12.78 -5.89
C ASP A 55 19.20 -11.24 -5.97
N LEU A 56 18.01 -10.62 -5.97
CA LEU A 56 17.86 -9.16 -5.91
C LEU A 56 18.51 -8.58 -4.64
N ALA A 57 18.37 -9.25 -3.49
CA ALA A 57 19.02 -8.85 -2.24
C ALA A 57 20.55 -8.82 -2.35
N THR A 58 21.17 -9.71 -3.15
CA THR A 58 22.63 -9.71 -3.35
C THR A 58 23.13 -8.46 -4.08
N ILE A 59 22.28 -7.83 -4.88
CA ILE A 59 22.60 -6.60 -5.63
C ILE A 59 21.95 -5.35 -5.02
N ALA A 60 21.28 -5.45 -3.87
CA ALA A 60 20.57 -4.35 -3.22
C ALA A 60 21.46 -3.13 -2.96
N GLY A 61 22.72 -3.33 -2.55
CA GLY A 61 23.68 -2.23 -2.37
C GLY A 61 24.01 -1.50 -3.68
N LYS A 62 24.04 -2.21 -4.81
CA LYS A 62 24.22 -1.61 -6.15
C LYS A 62 22.98 -0.81 -6.56
N LEU A 63 21.79 -1.35 -6.28
CA LEU A 63 20.52 -0.68 -6.55
C LEU A 63 20.36 0.61 -5.74
N GLN A 64 20.71 0.60 -4.45
CA GLN A 64 20.69 1.79 -3.59
C GLN A 64 21.71 2.85 -4.02
N SER A 65 22.83 2.42 -4.60
CA SER A 65 23.88 3.32 -5.09
C SER A 65 23.62 3.83 -6.50
N ALA A 66 22.65 3.26 -7.23
CA ALA A 66 22.24 3.77 -8.52
C ALA A 66 21.43 5.06 -8.32
N SER A 67 21.62 6.03 -9.22
CA SER A 67 20.65 7.12 -9.41
C SER A 67 19.31 6.56 -9.93
N ASP A 68 18.37 7.42 -10.33
CA ASP A 68 17.03 7.03 -10.79
C ASP A 68 16.99 5.92 -11.87
N LYS A 69 18.10 5.68 -12.59
CA LYS A 69 18.23 4.58 -13.54
C LYS A 69 19.50 3.76 -13.30
N PRO A 70 19.39 2.42 -13.24
CA PRO A 70 20.54 1.52 -13.27
C PRO A 70 21.44 1.79 -14.48
N GLY A 71 22.75 1.80 -14.28
CA GLY A 71 23.71 1.78 -15.40
C GLY A 71 23.61 0.48 -16.20
N PRO A 72 24.13 0.42 -17.44
CA PRO A 72 23.97 -0.74 -18.34
C PRO A 72 24.40 -2.08 -17.73
N ALA A 73 25.45 -2.09 -16.91
CA ALA A 73 25.92 -3.29 -16.23
C ALA A 73 24.90 -3.82 -15.20
N LEU A 74 24.35 -2.93 -14.36
CA LEU A 74 23.33 -3.30 -13.38
C LEU A 74 22.01 -3.69 -14.06
N GLN A 75 21.65 -3.02 -15.16
CA GLN A 75 20.52 -3.43 -15.98
C GLN A 75 20.71 -4.87 -16.51
N GLY A 76 21.90 -5.23 -16.99
CA GLY A 76 22.21 -6.59 -17.43
C GLY A 76 22.06 -7.62 -16.30
N GLU A 77 22.57 -7.32 -15.10
CA GLU A 77 22.41 -8.19 -13.92
C GLU A 77 20.92 -8.40 -13.57
N LEU A 78 20.11 -7.34 -13.64
CA LEU A 78 18.66 -7.42 -13.39
C LEU A 78 17.93 -8.27 -14.44
N GLU A 79 18.28 -8.13 -15.71
CA GLU A 79 17.73 -8.97 -16.80
C GLU A 79 18.08 -10.45 -16.60
N ASP A 80 19.31 -10.74 -16.20
CA ASP A 80 19.77 -12.11 -15.95
C ASP A 80 19.04 -12.73 -14.74
N ILE A 81 18.84 -11.96 -13.67
CA ILE A 81 18.03 -12.38 -12.52
C ILE A 81 16.59 -12.67 -12.96
N ALA A 82 15.95 -11.75 -13.69
CA ALA A 82 14.58 -11.94 -14.13
C ALA A 82 14.41 -13.22 -14.97
N LYS A 83 15.30 -13.43 -15.96
CA LYS A 83 15.28 -14.64 -16.81
C LYS A 83 15.53 -15.92 -16.03
N LYS A 84 16.45 -15.89 -15.05
CA LYS A 84 16.71 -17.03 -14.15
C LYS A 84 15.46 -17.49 -13.42
N HIS A 85 14.54 -16.57 -13.11
CA HIS A 85 13.29 -16.86 -12.37
C HIS A 85 12.05 -16.95 -13.27
N GLY A 86 12.25 -17.12 -14.58
CA GLY A 86 11.19 -17.45 -15.53
C GLY A 86 10.43 -16.26 -16.11
N PHE A 87 10.93 -15.04 -15.92
CA PHE A 87 10.40 -13.84 -16.57
C PHE A 87 11.05 -13.62 -17.94
N ALA A 88 10.32 -13.01 -18.87
CA ALA A 88 10.84 -12.65 -20.18
C ALA A 88 11.87 -11.51 -20.11
N SER A 89 11.71 -10.61 -19.14
CA SER A 89 12.58 -9.46 -18.92
C SER A 89 12.49 -8.93 -17.49
N PHE A 90 13.42 -8.07 -17.11
CA PHE A 90 13.33 -7.34 -15.84
C PHE A 90 12.09 -6.45 -15.77
N ALA A 91 11.66 -5.87 -16.90
CA ALA A 91 10.42 -5.09 -16.95
C ALA A 91 9.17 -5.92 -16.62
N GLU A 92 9.12 -7.20 -17.01
CA GLU A 92 8.01 -8.08 -16.60
C GLU A 92 8.06 -8.36 -15.08
N LEU A 93 9.24 -8.61 -14.53
CA LEU A 93 9.42 -8.79 -13.07
C LEU A 93 8.96 -7.54 -12.30
N ASP A 94 9.28 -6.34 -12.80
CA ASP A 94 8.86 -5.06 -12.22
C ASP A 94 7.33 -4.87 -12.30
N ASP A 95 6.71 -5.12 -13.46
CA ASP A 95 5.25 -5.11 -13.63
C ASP A 95 4.58 -6.07 -12.62
N VAL A 96 5.13 -7.29 -12.45
CA VAL A 96 4.61 -8.29 -11.50
C VAL A 96 4.76 -7.82 -10.06
N ALA A 97 5.92 -7.27 -9.68
CA ALA A 97 6.18 -6.73 -8.35
C ALA A 97 5.21 -5.59 -7.99
N ALA A 98 4.96 -4.68 -8.95
CA ALA A 98 4.02 -3.58 -8.77
C ALA A 98 2.57 -4.08 -8.56
N ASN A 99 2.14 -5.09 -9.33
CA ASN A 99 0.80 -5.67 -9.20
C ASN A 99 0.61 -6.48 -7.90
N ILE A 100 1.65 -7.20 -7.45
CA ILE A 100 1.65 -7.83 -6.12
C ILE A 100 1.51 -6.76 -5.03
N SER A 101 2.26 -5.65 -5.16
CA SER A 101 2.26 -4.55 -4.19
C SER A 101 0.90 -3.87 -4.06
N ILE A 102 0.20 -3.63 -5.18
CA ILE A 102 -1.17 -3.08 -5.16
C ILE A 102 -2.11 -3.96 -4.32
N VAL A 103 -2.07 -5.28 -4.54
CA VAL A 103 -2.94 -6.20 -3.80
C VAL A 103 -2.53 -6.29 -2.33
N MET A 104 -1.24 -6.42 -2.05
CA MET A 104 -0.70 -6.48 -0.68
C MET A 104 -1.06 -5.24 0.12
N ALA A 105 -1.02 -4.04 -0.48
CA ALA A 105 -1.42 -2.79 0.18
C ALA A 105 -2.90 -2.75 0.58
N GLY A 106 -3.76 -3.48 -0.12
CA GLY A 106 -5.18 -3.63 0.22
C GLY A 106 -5.48 -4.78 1.18
N LEU A 107 -4.50 -5.62 1.54
CA LEU A 107 -4.72 -6.72 2.49
C LEU A 107 -4.54 -6.25 3.93
N ASP A 108 -5.53 -6.53 4.77
CA ASP A 108 -5.38 -6.37 6.20
C ASP A 108 -4.31 -7.32 6.75
N PRO A 109 -3.28 -6.81 7.46
CA PRO A 109 -2.12 -7.62 7.84
C PRO A 109 -2.47 -8.73 8.83
N GLN A 110 -3.56 -8.62 9.59
CA GLN A 110 -3.94 -9.61 10.59
C GLN A 110 -4.86 -10.70 10.04
N THR A 111 -5.85 -10.30 9.25
CA THR A 111 -6.94 -11.16 8.78
C THR A 111 -6.74 -11.64 7.34
N GLY A 112 -5.94 -10.92 6.54
CA GLY A 112 -5.83 -11.16 5.11
C GLY A 112 -7.10 -10.83 4.34
N SER A 113 -8.03 -10.09 4.95
CA SER A 113 -9.19 -9.56 4.25
C SER A 113 -8.72 -8.48 3.29
N PHE A 114 -9.22 -8.50 2.06
CA PHE A 114 -8.91 -7.45 1.10
C PHE A 114 -9.93 -6.33 1.24
N ILE A 115 -9.43 -5.10 1.39
CA ILE A 115 -10.21 -3.88 1.40
C ILE A 115 -9.92 -3.15 0.09
N ASP A 116 -10.93 -3.08 -0.78
CA ASP A 116 -10.84 -2.32 -2.02
C ASP A 116 -10.73 -0.82 -1.67
N PRO A 117 -9.62 -0.12 -2.03
CA PRO A 117 -9.40 1.26 -1.63
C PRO A 117 -10.51 2.21 -2.09
N LEU A 118 -11.05 2.02 -3.30
CA LEU A 118 -12.15 2.84 -3.81
C LEU A 118 -13.43 2.59 -3.05
N GLN A 119 -13.73 1.34 -2.69
CA GLN A 119 -14.91 1.06 -1.87
C GLN A 119 -14.76 1.59 -0.45
N ALA A 120 -13.57 1.52 0.13
CA ALA A 120 -13.28 2.10 1.44
C ALA A 120 -13.47 3.62 1.43
N LEU A 121 -12.91 4.32 0.44
CA LEU A 121 -13.07 5.76 0.29
C LEU A 121 -14.53 6.17 0.08
N LYS A 122 -15.29 5.42 -0.73
CA LYS A 122 -16.73 5.68 -0.93
C LYS A 122 -17.53 5.47 0.36
N LYS A 123 -17.21 4.41 1.11
CA LYS A 123 -17.83 4.16 2.40
C LYS A 123 -17.52 5.29 3.40
N GLU A 124 -16.26 5.72 3.49
CA GLU A 124 -15.85 6.84 4.35
C GLU A 124 -16.58 8.13 3.97
N LEU A 125 -16.73 8.41 2.67
CA LEU A 125 -17.50 9.55 2.18
C LEU A 125 -18.96 9.50 2.63
N ASP A 126 -19.60 8.34 2.55
CA ASP A 126 -20.98 8.16 3.00
C ASP A 126 -21.11 8.31 4.52
N ASP A 127 -20.15 7.76 5.27
CA ASP A 127 -20.10 7.85 6.74
C ASP A 127 -19.90 9.33 7.19
N VAL A 128 -18.98 10.07 6.57
CA VAL A 128 -18.76 11.51 6.82
C VAL A 128 -20.00 12.36 6.46
N LYS A 129 -20.69 12.01 5.37
CA LYS A 129 -21.94 12.69 4.97
C LYS A 129 -23.04 12.48 6.02
N ALA A 130 -23.13 11.27 6.58
CA ALA A 130 -24.13 10.90 7.57
C ALA A 130 -23.81 11.39 9.00
N ASP A 131 -22.55 11.65 9.33
CA ASP A 131 -22.14 12.02 10.70
C ASP A 131 -22.51 13.46 11.06
N ALA A 132 -23.60 13.63 11.81
CA ALA A 132 -24.08 14.93 12.28
C ALA A 132 -23.19 15.59 13.36
N SER A 133 -22.18 14.89 13.88
CA SER A 133 -21.26 15.43 14.91
C SER A 133 -20.12 16.27 14.32
N ILE A 134 -19.84 16.13 13.02
CA ILE A 134 -18.78 16.89 12.33
C ILE A 134 -19.29 18.30 12.02
N PRO A 135 -18.57 19.38 12.42
CA PRO A 135 -18.91 20.75 12.07
C PRO A 135 -19.03 20.96 10.56
N ASP A 136 -19.97 21.80 10.11
CA ASP A 136 -20.27 21.97 8.68
C ASP A 136 -19.07 22.39 7.82
N ALA A 137 -18.19 23.24 8.36
CA ALA A 137 -16.99 23.68 7.66
C ALA A 137 -16.01 22.50 7.43
N ASP A 138 -15.72 21.75 8.50
CA ASP A 138 -14.82 20.60 8.47
C ASP A 138 -15.41 19.48 7.60
N LYS A 139 -16.72 19.22 7.71
CA LYS A 139 -17.41 18.22 6.89
C LYS A 139 -17.30 18.52 5.41
N LYS A 140 -17.48 19.78 5.00
CA LYS A 140 -17.34 20.17 3.59
C LYS A 140 -15.92 19.92 3.07
N GLN A 141 -14.91 20.23 3.89
CA GLN A 141 -13.51 19.97 3.54
C GLN A 141 -13.24 18.47 3.40
N LEU A 142 -13.64 17.67 4.39
CA LEU A 142 -13.46 16.21 4.36
C LEU A 142 -14.16 15.55 3.15
N ILE A 143 -15.38 15.99 2.84
CA ILE A 143 -16.11 15.54 1.65
C ILE A 143 -15.33 15.86 0.37
N ALA A 144 -14.80 17.08 0.26
CA ALA A 144 -14.04 17.49 -0.93
C ALA A 144 -12.74 16.68 -1.09
N GLU A 145 -12.00 16.45 0.00
CA GLU A 145 -10.80 15.63 0.02
C GLU A 145 -11.09 14.17 -0.37
N LEU A 146 -12.16 13.58 0.18
CA LEU A 146 -12.57 12.22 -0.16
C LEU A 146 -13.05 12.11 -1.61
N GLU A 147 -13.82 13.08 -2.11
CA GLU A 147 -14.25 13.10 -3.52
C GLU A 147 -13.08 13.25 -4.49
N ASP A 148 -12.04 14.01 -4.12
CA ASP A 148 -10.81 14.10 -4.91
C ASP A 148 -9.99 12.81 -4.87
N ALA A 149 -9.85 12.20 -3.68
CA ALA A 149 -9.20 10.90 -3.52
C ALA A 149 -9.91 9.80 -4.32
N ILE A 150 -11.24 9.76 -4.33
CA ILE A 150 -12.02 8.80 -5.14
C ILE A 150 -11.78 8.99 -6.64
N LYS A 151 -11.64 10.23 -7.11
CA LYS A 151 -11.39 10.53 -8.54
C LYS A 151 -9.98 10.14 -8.97
N THR A 152 -9.00 10.29 -8.09
CA THR A 152 -7.58 10.09 -8.40
C THR A 152 -7.09 8.67 -8.09
N THR A 153 -7.82 7.92 -7.27
CA THR A 153 -7.50 6.53 -6.97
C THR A 153 -7.91 5.63 -8.16
N PRO A 154 -6.96 4.94 -8.81
CA PRO A 154 -7.28 4.03 -9.89
C PRO A 154 -8.07 2.81 -9.38
N PRO A 155 -9.03 2.29 -10.14
CA PRO A 155 -9.70 1.05 -9.80
C PRO A 155 -8.74 -0.13 -9.93
N LEU A 156 -8.94 -1.15 -9.07
CA LEU A 156 -8.30 -2.45 -9.28
C LEU A 156 -8.90 -3.12 -10.51
N GLU A 157 -8.09 -3.31 -11.55
CA GLU A 157 -8.51 -3.88 -12.84
C GLU A 157 -8.67 -5.40 -12.75
N HIS A 158 -7.66 -6.09 -12.19
CA HIS A 158 -7.58 -7.56 -12.14
C HIS A 158 -7.90 -8.06 -10.74
N LYS A 159 -9.19 -8.09 -10.39
CA LYS A 159 -9.65 -8.52 -9.06
C LYS A 159 -9.28 -9.97 -8.74
N GLU A 160 -9.10 -10.82 -9.75
CA GLU A 160 -8.62 -12.20 -9.56
C GLU A 160 -7.21 -12.27 -8.95
N ASN A 161 -6.40 -11.21 -9.08
CA ASN A 161 -5.07 -11.16 -8.48
C ASN A 161 -5.13 -11.23 -6.95
N ILE A 162 -6.25 -10.83 -6.34
CA ILE A 162 -6.46 -10.91 -4.89
C ILE A 162 -6.28 -12.34 -4.41
N GLU A 163 -6.93 -13.30 -5.06
CA GLU A 163 -6.88 -14.71 -4.66
C GLU A 163 -5.50 -15.32 -4.93
N VAL A 164 -4.86 -14.97 -6.04
CA VAL A 164 -3.51 -15.43 -6.38
C VAL A 164 -2.49 -14.94 -5.35
N VAL A 165 -2.51 -13.65 -5.01
CA VAL A 165 -1.57 -13.08 -4.03
C VAL A 165 -1.85 -13.61 -2.63
N LYS A 166 -3.13 -13.71 -2.21
CA LYS A 166 -3.51 -14.30 -0.91
C LYS A 166 -2.96 -15.71 -0.75
N LYS A 167 -3.06 -16.53 -1.80
CA LYS A 167 -2.56 -17.91 -1.81
C LYS A 167 -1.06 -17.99 -1.50
N HIS A 168 -0.27 -16.98 -1.90
CA HIS A 168 1.18 -16.94 -1.71
C HIS A 168 1.63 -15.96 -0.63
N ARG A 169 0.70 -15.35 0.11
CA ARG A 169 0.96 -14.20 0.99
C ARG A 169 2.10 -14.42 1.98
N GLU A 170 2.06 -15.53 2.74
CA GLU A 170 3.10 -15.82 3.74
C GLU A 170 4.49 -15.95 3.10
N ALA A 171 4.56 -16.53 1.90
CA ALA A 171 5.82 -16.69 1.17
C ALA A 171 6.33 -15.35 0.61
N ILE A 172 5.42 -14.49 0.13
CA ILE A 172 5.74 -13.11 -0.29
C ILE A 172 6.30 -12.32 0.89
N GLU A 173 5.58 -12.28 2.01
CA GLU A 173 5.98 -11.54 3.20
C GLU A 173 7.35 -11.99 3.70
N LYS A 174 7.57 -13.31 3.78
CA LYS A 174 8.85 -13.89 4.18
C LYS A 174 9.99 -13.54 3.22
N ALA A 175 9.72 -13.45 1.92
CA ALA A 175 10.74 -13.16 0.92
C ALA A 175 11.11 -11.66 0.85
N MET A 176 10.30 -10.79 1.45
CA MET A 176 10.54 -9.33 1.50
C MET A 176 11.17 -8.84 2.82
N GLN A 177 11.37 -9.73 3.79
CA GLN A 177 12.05 -9.45 5.07
C GLN A 177 13.57 -9.54 4.92
#